data_AF-A0A8C4DGP5-F1
#
_entry.id   AF-A0A8C4DGP5-F1
#
_cell.length_a   1.000
_cell.length_b   1.000
_cell.length_c   1.000
_cell.angle_alpha   90.00
_cell.angle_beta   90.00
_cell.angle_gamma   90.00
#
_symmetry.space_group_name_H-M   'P 1'
#
loop_
_entity.id
_entity.type
_entity.pdbx_description
1 polymer ?
#
loop_
_entity_poly.entity_id
_entity_poly.type
_entity_poly.pdbx_seq_one_letter_code
_entity_poly.pdbx_strand_id
1 'polypeptide(L)' 'MTSRGHSCYRPRRTGERKRKSVRGCIVDANLSVLNLVIVKKGEKEIPGLTDSTVPRRLGPKRASKIRKLFNLLSLRGI' A
#
# COMPACT_ATOMS: atom_id res chain seq x y z
N MET A 1 15.41 14.25 -11.26
CA MET A 1 14.84 15.35 -10.45
C MET A 1 13.52 14.87 -9.85
N THR A 2 13.34 14.88 -8.53
CA THR A 2 12.10 14.41 -7.88
C THR A 2 11.12 15.55 -7.63
N SER A 3 9.82 15.28 -7.77
CA SER A 3 8.70 16.23 -7.59
C SER A 3 7.57 15.60 -6.77
N ARG A 4 6.56 16.40 -6.40
CA ARG A 4 5.36 15.92 -5.68
C ARG A 4 4.77 14.69 -6.38
N GLY A 5 4.48 13.65 -5.61
CA GLY A 5 3.91 12.38 -6.09
C GLY A 5 4.93 11.28 -6.40
N HIS A 6 6.24 11.57 -6.41
CA HIS A 6 7.26 10.54 -6.59
C HIS A 6 7.46 9.73 -5.30
N SER A 7 7.61 8.40 -5.42
CA SER A 7 8.09 7.56 -4.33
C SER A 7 9.50 8.02 -3.89
N CYS A 8 9.79 7.92 -2.59
CA CYS A 8 11.04 8.39 -1.97
C CYS A 8 11.21 9.92 -1.83
N TYR A 9 10.19 10.74 -2.12
CA TYR A 9 10.29 12.19 -1.92
C TYR A 9 9.02 12.81 -1.30
N ARG A 10 9.20 13.62 -0.26
CA ARG A 10 8.15 14.43 0.37
C ARG A 10 8.52 15.92 0.27
N PRO A 11 7.83 16.71 -0.57
CA PRO A 11 8.12 18.15 -0.72
C PRO A 11 7.77 18.92 0.55
N ARG A 12 8.52 19.97 0.87
CA ARG A 12 8.25 20.90 1.98
C ARG A 12 7.46 22.12 1.52
N ARG A 13 7.66 22.55 0.28
CA ARG A 13 6.91 23.66 -0.35
C ARG A 13 6.18 23.19 -1.60
N THR A 14 5.11 23.90 -1.97
CA THR A 14 4.42 23.68 -3.24
C THR A 14 5.34 24.01 -4.41
N GLY A 15 5.37 23.13 -5.42
CA GLY A 15 6.24 23.28 -6.60
C GLY A 15 7.70 22.87 -6.40
N GLU A 16 8.11 22.48 -5.19
CA GLU A 16 9.51 22.13 -4.91
C GLU A 16 9.97 20.90 -5.71
N ARG A 17 11.10 21.05 -6.40
CA ARG A 17 11.84 19.96 -7.04
C ARG A 17 13.21 19.81 -6.38
N LYS A 18 13.64 18.57 -6.16
CA LYS A 18 14.93 18.29 -5.51
C LYS A 18 15.68 17.19 -6.24
N ARG A 19 17.01 17.26 -6.24
CA ARG A 19 17.86 16.12 -6.63
C ARG A 19 17.99 15.17 -5.45
N LYS A 20 17.64 13.91 -5.68
CA LYS A 20 17.75 12.81 -4.74
C LYS A 20 18.35 11.63 -5.49
N SER A 21 19.37 11.01 -4.89
CA SER A 21 19.89 9.73 -5.35
C SER A 21 18.94 8.64 -4.87
N VAL A 22 18.52 7.78 -5.77
CA VAL A 22 17.62 6.65 -5.50
C VAL A 22 18.23 5.43 -6.16
N ARG A 23 18.05 4.25 -5.55
CA ARG A 23 18.46 2.99 -6.16
C ARG A 23 17.56 2.66 -7.36
N GLY A 24 18.13 2.01 -8.36
CA GLY A 24 17.39 1.51 -9.53
C GLY A 24 16.45 0.35 -9.18
N CYS A 25 15.64 -0.07 -10.15
CA CYS A 25 14.70 -1.19 -9.96
C CYS A 25 15.38 -2.57 -9.95
N ILE A 26 16.58 -2.68 -10.52
CA ILE A 26 17.30 -3.95 -10.64
C ILE A 26 17.95 -4.31 -9.30
N VAL A 27 17.79 -5.57 -8.90
CA VAL A 27 18.35 -6.11 -7.65
C VAL A 27 19.81 -6.50 -7.86
N ASP A 28 20.64 -6.20 -6.86
CA ASP A 28 22.08 -6.44 -6.85
C ASP A 28 22.55 -6.71 -5.41
N ALA A 29 23.71 -7.35 -5.26
CA ALA A 29 24.29 -7.74 -3.97
C ALA A 29 24.60 -6.55 -3.04
N ASN A 30 24.70 -5.34 -3.59
CA ASN A 30 24.94 -4.12 -2.81
C ASN A 30 23.70 -3.60 -2.05
N LEU A 31 22.55 -4.28 -2.11
CA LEU A 31 21.33 -3.92 -1.37
C LEU A 31 21.36 -4.50 0.05
N SER A 32 21.11 -3.67 1.07
CA SER A 32 21.08 -4.12 2.47
C SER A 32 19.79 -4.85 2.85
N VAL A 33 18.65 -4.52 2.24
CA VAL A 33 17.32 -5.05 2.60
C VAL A 33 16.46 -5.20 1.36
N LEU A 34 15.66 -6.28 1.30
CA LEU A 34 14.61 -6.51 0.32
C LEU A 34 13.24 -6.57 1.01
N ASN A 35 12.27 -5.83 0.48
CA ASN A 35 10.89 -5.88 0.94
C ASN A 35 10.09 -6.80 0.02
N LEU A 36 9.63 -7.94 0.54
CA LEU A 36 8.92 -8.97 -0.21
C LEU A 36 7.46 -9.09 0.26
N VAL A 37 6.60 -9.58 -0.63
CA VAL A 37 5.18 -9.89 -0.32
C VAL A 37 4.90 -11.32 -0.75
N ILE A 38 4.32 -12.12 0.16
CA ILE A 38 3.94 -13.51 -0.15
C ILE A 38 2.65 -13.51 -0.97
N VAL A 39 2.68 -14.17 -2.12
CA VAL A 39 1.52 -14.29 -3.03
C VAL A 39 0.76 -15.61 -2.83
N LYS A 40 1.48 -16.70 -2.50
CA LYS A 40 0.91 -18.04 -2.28
C LYS A 40 1.50 -18.66 -1.01
N LYS A 41 0.66 -19.24 -0.14
CA LYS A 41 1.09 -20.00 1.04
C LYS A 41 1.60 -21.38 0.60
N GLY A 42 2.73 -21.82 1.14
CA GLY A 42 3.23 -23.19 0.97
C GLY A 42 2.64 -24.15 2.01
N GLU A 43 3.17 -25.37 2.08
CA GLU A 43 2.71 -26.38 3.05
C GLU A 43 3.05 -26.00 4.50
N LYS A 44 4.19 -25.34 4.71
CA LYS A 44 4.65 -24.96 6.05
C LYS A 44 4.06 -23.63 6.49
N GLU A 45 3.67 -23.57 7.76
CA GLU A 45 3.27 -22.34 8.41
C GLU A 45 4.49 -21.53 8.82
N ILE A 46 4.36 -20.20 8.75
CA ILE A 46 5.40 -19.24 9.11
C ILE A 46 4.89 -18.42 10.29
N PRO A 47 5.55 -18.52 11.47
CA PRO A 47 5.11 -17.85 12.67
C PRO A 47 5.04 -16.34 12.48
N GLY A 48 3.95 -15.74 12.96
CA GLY A 48 3.72 -14.29 12.90
C GLY A 48 3.31 -13.76 11.53
N LEU A 49 3.21 -14.60 10.50
CA LEU A 49 2.79 -14.20 9.16
C LEU A 49 1.55 -14.95 8.69
N THR A 50 1.54 -16.28 8.80
CA THR A 50 0.40 -17.09 8.35
C THR A 50 -0.61 -17.43 9.45
N ASP A 51 -0.23 -17.22 10.70
CA ASP A 51 -0.94 -17.81 11.84
C ASP A 51 -1.98 -16.85 12.42
N SER A 52 -1.80 -15.55 12.18
CA SER A 52 -2.66 -14.50 12.72
C SER A 52 -3.30 -13.69 11.60
N THR A 53 -4.58 -13.37 11.74
CA THR A 53 -5.26 -12.42 10.86
C THR A 53 -5.45 -11.09 11.57
N VAL A 54 -4.93 -10.02 10.98
CA VAL A 54 -5.09 -8.66 11.52
C VAL A 54 -6.34 -8.04 10.92
N PRO A 55 -7.38 -7.72 11.71
CA PRO A 55 -8.60 -7.12 11.19
C PRO A 55 -8.36 -5.68 10.71
N ARG A 56 -9.18 -5.22 9.75
CA ARG A 56 -9.11 -3.83 9.28
C ARG A 56 -9.66 -2.90 10.34
N ARG A 57 -8.81 -2.02 10.87
CA ARG A 57 -9.21 -1.03 11.89
C ARG A 57 -10.20 0.02 11.40
N LEU A 58 -10.04 0.50 10.16
CA LEU A 58 -10.88 1.58 9.61
C LEU A 58 -11.83 1.05 8.54
N GLY A 59 -13.12 1.23 8.79
CA GLY A 59 -14.18 0.98 7.81
C GLY A 59 -14.29 2.09 6.75
N PRO A 60 -15.06 1.84 5.68
CA PRO A 60 -15.32 2.86 4.66
C PRO A 60 -16.15 4.02 5.23
N LYS A 61 -15.66 5.26 5.05
CA LYS A 61 -16.37 6.48 5.51
C LYS A 61 -17.55 6.90 4.63
N ARG A 62 -17.45 6.70 3.31
CA ARG A 62 -18.45 7.21 2.35
C ARG A 62 -19.63 6.25 2.24
N ALA A 63 -20.86 6.77 2.22
CA ALA A 63 -22.09 5.98 2.11
C ALA A 63 -22.12 5.03 0.90
N SER A 64 -21.58 5.45 -0.25
CA SER A 64 -21.47 4.57 -1.43
C SER A 64 -20.53 3.38 -1.20
N LYS A 65 -19.43 3.57 -0.45
CA LYS A 65 -18.48 2.51 -0.11
C LYS A 65 -19.02 1.57 0.97
N ILE A 66 -19.82 2.07 1.91
CA ILE A 66 -20.51 1.25 2.92
C ILE A 66 -21.53 0.34 2.23
N ARG A 67 -22.40 0.90 1.38
CA ARG A 67 -23.39 0.13 0.62
C ARG A 67 -22.73 -0.98 -0.20
N LYS A 68 -21.61 -0.68 -0.88
CA LYS A 68 -20.84 -1.68 -1.63
C LYS A 68 -20.23 -2.76 -0.75
N LEU A 69 -19.70 -2.42 0.42
CA LEU A 69 -19.07 -3.40 1.32
C LEU A 69 -20.07 -4.40 1.89
N PHE A 70 -21.30 -3.95 2.16
CA PHE A 70 -22.37 -4.77 2.72
C PHE A 70 -23.40 -5.24 1.68
N ASN A 71 -23.12 -5.07 0.38
CA ASN A 71 -24.03 -5.40 -0.73
C ASN A 71 -25.48 -4.88 -0.55
N LEU A 72 -25.63 -3.68 0.02
CA LEU A 72 -26.94 -3.05 0.20
C LEU A 72 -27.42 -2.53 -1.16
N LEU A 73 -28.60 -2.99 -1.59
CA LEU A 73 -29.26 -2.50 -2.80
C LEU A 73 -29.36 -0.98 -2.74
N SER A 74 -28.91 -0.32 -3.81
CA SER A 74 -29.17 1.10 -3.97
C SER A 74 -30.67 1.30 -4.11
N LEU A 75 -31.31 1.97 -3.16
CA LEU A 75 -32.46 2.81 -3.49
C LEU A 75 -31.97 3.82 -4.53
N ARG A 76 -32.13 3.46 -5.81
CA ARG A 76 -32.12 4.40 -6.92
C ARG A 76 -33.49 5.07 -6.88
N GLY A 77 -33.53 6.36 -6.56
CA GLY A 77 -34.73 7.18 -6.68
C GLY A 77 -35.57 7.30 -5.42
N ILE A 78 -35.05 8.01 -4.40
CA ILE A 78 -35.68 9.18 -3.78
C ILE A 78 -34.56 10.20 -3.56
#